data_AF-A0A8G2BM93-F1
#
_entry.id   AF-A0A8G2BM93-F1
#
_cell.length_a   1.000
_cell.length_b   1.000
_cell.length_c   1.000
_cell.angle_alpha   90.00
_cell.angle_beta   90.00
_cell.angle_gamma   90.00
#
_symmetry.space_group_name_H-M   'P 1'
#
loop_
_entity.id
_entity.type
_entity.pdbx_description
1 polymer ?
#
loop_
_entity_poly.entity_id
_entity_poly.type
_entity_poly.pdbx_seq_one_letter_code
_entity_poly.pdbx_strand_id
1 'polypeptide(L)'
;MVFTPREDIEVAKAAVCEEAADLFTADAREVMTRAAAAYLGPRKLTAIEVLYSPRHQADLMNSGTSAMQAVQKAASWQVRGMSVPVSERIRRLWDILDQAKAALAEDVAAVAPAPMTPETAGTLLARRDQETDSAYIFRTLCSIAAGLAEKKTWADKVDTLLKCAASATTPEALGCMDRFLGELLRPVDVLKDVIGEVPNAGDQIVSLLALVNQTARPTDAPPKAVLAVPFYKLLTRAPMPDTRAALAGHIVRLVAGSDKMTGKALSDEILFVVELRNTLTLEGALIGGDTTQQALERRLGRALSDQTIDMLMQGTRSVGERVMRSITLHTKVFGDTARTYLEQYIAELMAQPKVEAKLVPDDLSVRQQIKAMGTLHRVLKGSQLTERARDRMARQVEQAQTALLDSSRLLEKLNDGTGSAAERLLRVVDLCREGAFTEGENAERARAAAQQLMKRPDFLDSYLDGAEQKGERASRLRDLQRKLAEARIV
;
A
#
# COMPACT_ATOMS: atom_id res chain seq x y z
N MET A 1 -10.01 8.30 -5.89
CA MET A 1 -11.05 7.31 -6.30
C MET A 1 -10.63 5.93 -5.79
N VAL A 2 -11.41 5.27 -4.92
CA VAL A 2 -11.02 3.99 -4.28
C VAL A 2 -11.47 2.82 -5.15
N PHE A 3 -10.51 2.04 -5.66
CA PHE A 3 -10.79 0.89 -6.52
C PHE A 3 -10.95 -0.38 -5.68
N THR A 4 -12.14 -0.66 -5.16
CA THR A 4 -12.45 -1.89 -4.40
C THR A 4 -12.89 -3.02 -5.33
N PRO A 5 -12.19 -4.18 -5.38
CA PRO A 5 -12.72 -5.34 -6.06
C PRO A 5 -13.95 -5.83 -5.30
N ARG A 6 -15.07 -5.85 -6.01
CA ARG A 6 -16.37 -6.30 -5.51
C ARG A 6 -16.58 -7.77 -5.85
N GLU A 7 -17.16 -8.52 -4.92
CA GLU A 7 -17.62 -9.88 -5.21
C GLU A 7 -18.74 -9.88 -6.26
N ASP A 8 -18.95 -11.01 -6.96
CA ASP A 8 -19.94 -11.12 -8.04
C ASP A 8 -21.34 -10.64 -7.61
N ILE A 9 -21.73 -10.95 -6.37
CA ILE A 9 -23.03 -10.58 -5.80
C ILE A 9 -23.10 -9.09 -5.48
N GLU A 10 -22.01 -8.51 -4.97
CA GLU A 10 -21.95 -7.08 -4.64
C GLU A 10 -22.03 -6.22 -5.91
N VAL A 11 -21.29 -6.59 -6.95
CA VAL A 11 -21.39 -5.94 -8.27
C VAL A 11 -22.82 -6.07 -8.80
N ALA A 12 -23.40 -7.27 -8.75
CA ALA A 12 -24.73 -7.51 -9.28
C ALA A 12 -25.83 -6.73 -8.55
N LYS A 13 -25.73 -6.61 -7.22
CA LYS A 13 -26.67 -5.79 -6.42
C LYS A 13 -26.54 -4.30 -6.69
N ALA A 14 -25.34 -3.82 -7.00
CA ALA A 14 -25.14 -2.44 -7.44
C ALA A 14 -25.63 -2.19 -8.88
N ALA A 15 -25.82 -3.25 -9.66
CA ALA A 15 -26.14 -3.22 -11.09
C ALA A 15 -27.49 -3.88 -11.42
N VAL A 16 -28.53 -3.59 -10.64
CA VAL A 16 -29.87 -4.11 -10.92
C VAL A 16 -30.47 -3.33 -12.09
N CYS A 17 -30.50 -3.94 -13.27
CA CYS A 17 -31.09 -3.33 -14.48
C CYS A 17 -32.61 -3.35 -14.43
N GLU A 18 -33.27 -2.21 -14.53
CA GLU A 18 -34.72 -2.10 -14.63
C GLU A 18 -35.17 -1.78 -16.06
N GLU A 19 -34.33 -1.13 -16.86
CA GLU A 19 -34.58 -0.80 -18.27
C GLU A 19 -33.39 -1.10 -19.18
N ALA A 20 -33.60 -1.03 -20.50
CA ALA A 20 -32.56 -1.30 -21.49
C ALA A 20 -31.33 -0.40 -21.34
N ALA A 21 -31.51 0.86 -20.94
CA ALA A 21 -30.42 1.81 -20.73
C ALA A 21 -29.45 1.36 -19.62
N ASP A 22 -29.93 0.65 -18.60
CA ASP A 22 -29.12 0.21 -17.47
C ASP A 22 -28.04 -0.81 -17.88
N LEU A 23 -28.27 -1.58 -18.95
CA LEU A 23 -27.28 -2.53 -19.49
C LEU A 23 -25.97 -1.84 -19.90
N PHE A 24 -26.04 -0.56 -20.26
CA PHE A 24 -24.89 0.21 -20.72
C PHE A 24 -24.08 0.82 -19.58
N THR A 25 -24.51 0.69 -18.31
CA THR A 25 -23.74 1.16 -17.15
C THR A 25 -22.47 0.33 -16.93
N ALA A 26 -21.43 0.90 -16.32
CA ALA A 26 -20.16 0.19 -16.12
C ALA A 26 -20.33 -1.06 -15.25
N ASP A 27 -21.18 -0.97 -14.21
CA ASP A 27 -21.45 -2.07 -13.29
C ASP A 27 -22.26 -3.18 -13.96
N ALA A 28 -23.27 -2.86 -14.78
CA ALA A 28 -24.00 -3.87 -15.54
C ALA A 28 -23.10 -4.61 -16.54
N ARG A 29 -22.21 -3.89 -17.23
CA ARG A 29 -21.22 -4.52 -18.13
C ARG A 29 -20.24 -5.41 -17.37
N GLU A 30 -19.87 -5.05 -16.15
CA GLU A 30 -19.07 -5.92 -15.27
C GLU A 30 -19.82 -7.21 -14.90
N VAL A 31 -21.10 -7.12 -14.53
CA VAL A 31 -21.96 -8.31 -14.31
C VAL A 31 -22.04 -9.17 -15.56
N MET A 32 -22.31 -8.57 -16.73
CA MET A 32 -22.38 -9.29 -18.00
C MET A 32 -21.07 -10.02 -18.31
N THR A 33 -19.93 -9.34 -18.12
CA THR A 33 -18.59 -9.92 -18.33
C THR A 33 -18.38 -11.16 -17.45
N ARG A 34 -18.75 -11.08 -16.17
CA ARG A 34 -18.60 -12.19 -15.19
C ARG A 34 -19.62 -13.30 -15.39
N ALA A 35 -20.85 -12.96 -15.78
CA ALA A 35 -21.94 -13.90 -15.97
C ALA A 35 -21.77 -14.70 -17.27
N ALA A 36 -21.37 -14.04 -18.35
CA ALA A 36 -21.19 -14.63 -19.68
C ALA A 36 -19.73 -15.01 -19.99
N ALA A 37 -18.84 -15.06 -19.00
CA ALA A 37 -17.41 -15.33 -19.18
C ALA A 37 -17.12 -16.60 -20.00
N ALA A 38 -17.91 -17.67 -19.80
CA ALA A 38 -17.76 -18.93 -20.54
C ALA A 38 -18.06 -18.80 -22.05
N TYR A 39 -18.90 -17.85 -22.43
CA TYR A 39 -19.20 -17.54 -23.83
C TYR A 39 -18.19 -16.54 -24.42
N LEU A 40 -17.92 -15.47 -23.66
CA LEU A 40 -17.11 -14.31 -24.08
C LEU A 40 -15.63 -14.64 -24.20
N GLY A 41 -15.06 -15.35 -23.21
CA GLY A 41 -13.63 -15.64 -23.12
C GLY A 41 -13.06 -16.39 -24.33
N PRO A 42 -13.64 -17.54 -24.72
CA PRO A 42 -13.18 -18.30 -25.89
C PRO A 42 -13.30 -17.52 -27.21
N ARG A 43 -14.28 -16.62 -27.31
CA ARG A 43 -14.52 -15.78 -28.50
C ARG A 43 -13.75 -14.47 -28.48
N LYS A 44 -13.00 -14.20 -27.41
CA LYS A 44 -12.25 -12.95 -27.22
C LYS A 44 -13.16 -11.72 -27.36
N LEU A 45 -14.38 -11.79 -26.81
CA LEU A 45 -15.37 -10.70 -26.85
C LEU A 45 -15.49 -10.03 -25.49
N THR A 46 -15.71 -8.72 -25.50
CA THR A 46 -16.08 -7.93 -24.31
C THR A 46 -17.60 -7.74 -24.21
N ALA A 47 -18.09 -7.35 -23.04
CA ALA A 47 -19.52 -7.06 -22.87
C ALA A 47 -19.92 -5.82 -23.68
N ILE A 48 -19.04 -4.81 -23.74
CA ILE A 48 -19.27 -3.61 -24.56
C ILE A 48 -19.31 -3.93 -26.06
N GLU A 49 -18.48 -4.83 -26.58
CA GLU A 49 -18.58 -5.27 -27.99
C GLU A 49 -19.92 -5.95 -28.29
N VAL A 50 -20.42 -6.76 -27.36
CA VAL A 50 -21.75 -7.38 -27.50
C VAL A 50 -22.82 -6.29 -27.50
N LEU A 51 -22.79 -5.34 -26.57
CA LEU A 51 -23.83 -4.32 -26.44
C LEU A 51 -23.93 -3.37 -27.64
N TYR A 52 -22.84 -3.14 -28.37
CA TYR A 52 -22.79 -2.21 -29.51
C TYR A 52 -22.66 -2.90 -30.87
N SER A 53 -22.88 -4.22 -30.96
CA SER A 53 -22.86 -4.99 -32.21
C SER A 53 -24.10 -5.87 -32.35
N PRO A 54 -25.02 -5.59 -33.29
CA PRO A 54 -26.22 -6.40 -33.50
C PRO A 54 -25.90 -7.87 -33.80
N ARG A 55 -24.80 -8.11 -34.52
CA ARG A 55 -24.30 -9.45 -34.82
C ARG A 55 -23.94 -10.20 -33.54
N HIS A 56 -23.13 -9.59 -32.66
CA HIS A 56 -22.71 -10.25 -31.42
C HIS A 56 -23.85 -10.43 -30.43
N GLN A 57 -24.82 -9.50 -30.38
CA GLN A 57 -26.04 -9.72 -29.60
C GLN A 57 -26.82 -10.93 -30.14
N ALA A 58 -27.06 -11.00 -31.44
CA ALA A 58 -27.76 -12.13 -32.05
C ALA A 58 -27.01 -13.45 -31.81
N ASP A 59 -25.69 -13.47 -31.99
CA ASP A 59 -24.85 -14.65 -31.77
C ASP A 59 -24.87 -15.12 -30.29
N LEU A 60 -24.93 -14.20 -29.33
CA LEU A 60 -25.07 -14.54 -27.91
C LEU A 60 -26.46 -15.10 -27.64
N MET A 61 -27.52 -14.40 -28.06
CA MET A 61 -28.91 -14.82 -27.80
C MET A 61 -29.23 -16.18 -28.45
N ASN A 62 -28.67 -16.45 -29.63
CA ASN A 62 -28.85 -17.71 -30.35
C ASN A 62 -27.94 -18.84 -29.84
N SER A 63 -27.07 -18.58 -28.86
CA SER A 63 -26.18 -19.60 -28.27
C SER A 63 -26.89 -20.61 -27.37
N GLY A 64 -28.22 -20.49 -27.21
CA GLY A 64 -29.06 -21.39 -26.45
C GLY A 64 -28.65 -21.43 -24.97
N THR A 65 -28.06 -22.54 -24.55
CA THR A 65 -27.71 -22.79 -23.15
C THR A 65 -26.76 -21.74 -22.57
N SER A 66 -25.81 -21.21 -23.33
CA SER A 66 -24.86 -20.23 -22.81
C SER A 66 -25.52 -18.90 -22.42
N ALA A 67 -26.45 -18.40 -23.24
CA ALA A 67 -27.23 -17.21 -22.90
C ALA A 67 -28.12 -17.45 -21.68
N MET A 68 -28.83 -18.59 -21.65
CA MET A 68 -29.68 -18.96 -20.51
C MET A 68 -28.90 -19.04 -19.20
N GLN A 69 -27.71 -19.66 -19.21
CA GLN A 69 -26.85 -19.76 -18.04
C GLN A 69 -26.35 -18.38 -17.59
N ALA A 70 -25.95 -17.52 -18.51
CA ALA A 70 -25.50 -16.16 -18.18
C ALA A 70 -26.63 -15.35 -17.52
N VAL A 71 -27.83 -15.36 -18.11
CA VAL A 71 -29.01 -14.66 -17.57
C VAL A 71 -29.41 -15.22 -16.20
N GLN A 72 -29.46 -16.54 -16.05
CA GLN A 72 -29.79 -17.18 -14.76
C GLN A 72 -28.76 -16.82 -13.68
N LYS A 73 -27.47 -16.80 -14.02
CA LYS A 73 -26.39 -16.44 -13.10
C LYS A 73 -26.51 -14.98 -12.66
N ALA A 74 -26.69 -14.06 -13.61
CA ALA A 74 -26.90 -12.64 -13.32
C ALA A 74 -28.16 -12.39 -12.47
N ALA A 75 -29.28 -13.01 -12.82
CA ALA A 75 -30.52 -12.92 -12.06
C ALA A 75 -30.35 -13.40 -10.61
N SER A 76 -29.75 -14.58 -10.44
CA SER A 76 -29.47 -15.16 -9.12
C SER A 76 -28.61 -14.23 -8.25
N TRP A 77 -27.59 -13.60 -8.84
CA TRP A 77 -26.75 -12.64 -8.12
C TRP A 77 -27.51 -11.36 -7.73
N GLN A 78 -28.31 -10.80 -8.65
CA GLN A 78 -29.07 -9.57 -8.41
C GLN A 78 -30.08 -9.71 -7.27
N VAL A 79 -30.84 -10.83 -7.22
CA VAL A 79 -31.89 -11.00 -6.20
C VAL A 79 -31.45 -11.71 -4.92
N ARG A 80 -30.16 -12.04 -4.78
CA ARG A 80 -29.68 -12.81 -3.62
C ARG A 80 -29.93 -12.06 -2.31
N GLY A 81 -30.83 -12.59 -1.48
CA GLY A 81 -31.22 -11.97 -0.21
C GLY A 81 -32.30 -10.89 -0.34
N MET A 82 -32.95 -10.80 -1.51
CA MET A 82 -34.17 -10.02 -1.72
C MET A 82 -35.40 -10.94 -1.68
N SER A 83 -36.60 -10.37 -1.55
CA SER A 83 -37.88 -11.11 -1.59
C SER A 83 -38.37 -11.42 -3.01
N VAL A 84 -37.58 -11.10 -4.04
CA VAL A 84 -37.94 -11.30 -5.46
C VAL A 84 -37.52 -12.70 -5.92
N PRO A 85 -38.43 -13.52 -6.48
CA PRO A 85 -38.07 -14.82 -7.03
C PRO A 85 -37.07 -14.71 -8.20
N VAL A 86 -36.08 -15.61 -8.24
CA VAL A 86 -35.09 -15.67 -9.33
C VAL A 86 -35.75 -15.85 -10.70
N SER A 87 -36.83 -16.65 -10.79
CA SER A 87 -37.57 -16.90 -12.03
C SER A 87 -38.24 -15.64 -12.59
N GLU A 88 -38.77 -14.78 -11.73
CA GLU A 88 -39.34 -13.49 -12.11
C GLU A 88 -38.24 -12.57 -12.64
N ARG A 89 -37.09 -12.53 -11.96
CA ARG A 89 -35.96 -11.74 -12.41
C ARG A 89 -35.38 -12.20 -13.75
N ILE A 90 -35.30 -13.51 -13.98
CA ILE A 90 -34.88 -14.07 -15.27
C ILE A 90 -35.79 -13.55 -16.39
N ARG A 91 -37.12 -13.59 -16.21
CA ARG A 91 -38.08 -13.08 -17.20
C ARG A 91 -37.83 -11.60 -17.48
N ARG A 92 -37.69 -10.79 -16.42
CA ARG A 92 -37.42 -9.35 -16.56
C ARG A 92 -36.13 -9.06 -17.32
N LEU A 93 -35.05 -9.80 -17.03
CA LEU A 93 -33.78 -9.63 -17.74
C LEU A 93 -33.90 -9.99 -19.24
N TRP A 94 -34.66 -11.03 -19.58
CA TRP A 94 -34.93 -11.35 -21.00
C TRP A 94 -35.71 -10.22 -21.69
N ASP A 95 -36.76 -9.68 -21.06
CA ASP A 95 -37.52 -8.56 -21.62
C ASP A 95 -36.62 -7.34 -21.87
N ILE A 96 -35.71 -7.03 -20.94
CA ILE A 96 -34.74 -5.93 -21.05
C ILE A 96 -33.75 -6.19 -22.20
N LEU A 97 -33.22 -7.41 -22.32
CA LEU A 97 -32.31 -7.79 -23.40
C LEU A 97 -32.97 -7.71 -24.78
N ASP A 98 -34.23 -8.15 -24.90
CA ASP A 98 -34.98 -8.08 -26.15
C ASP A 98 -35.28 -6.63 -26.55
N GLN A 99 -35.61 -5.76 -25.59
CA GLN A 99 -35.78 -4.32 -25.83
C GLN A 99 -34.47 -3.67 -26.32
N ALA A 100 -33.36 -3.94 -25.65
CA ALA A 100 -32.06 -3.40 -26.03
C ALA A 100 -31.62 -3.87 -27.43
N LYS A 101 -31.91 -5.14 -27.75
CA LYS A 101 -31.63 -5.72 -29.07
C LYS A 101 -32.47 -5.08 -30.17
N ALA A 102 -33.76 -4.88 -29.93
CA ALA A 102 -34.65 -4.23 -30.89
C ALA A 102 -34.22 -2.79 -31.17
N ALA A 103 -33.92 -2.01 -30.11
CA ALA A 103 -33.45 -0.64 -30.23
C ALA A 103 -32.14 -0.55 -31.02
N LEU A 104 -31.14 -1.36 -30.68
CA LEU A 104 -29.86 -1.37 -31.41
C LEU A 104 -30.03 -1.75 -32.88
N ALA A 105 -30.90 -2.72 -33.18
CA ALA A 105 -31.15 -3.14 -34.55
C ALA A 105 -31.79 -2.01 -35.39
N GLU A 106 -32.72 -1.25 -34.79
CA GLU A 106 -33.34 -0.08 -35.42
C GLU A 106 -32.31 1.02 -35.70
N ASP A 107 -31.49 1.37 -34.69
CA ASP A 107 -30.46 2.40 -34.83
C ASP A 107 -29.42 2.04 -35.91
N VAL A 108 -28.97 0.78 -35.94
CA VAL A 108 -28.01 0.30 -36.93
C VAL A 108 -28.62 0.16 -38.32
N ALA A 109 -29.92 -0.16 -38.43
CA ALA A 109 -30.61 -0.16 -39.72
C ALA A 109 -30.76 1.26 -40.30
N ALA A 110 -30.94 2.27 -39.44
CA ALA A 110 -30.98 3.66 -39.86
C ALA A 110 -29.62 4.14 -40.37
N VAL A 111 -28.53 3.80 -39.67
CA VAL A 111 -27.16 4.13 -40.08
C VAL A 111 -26.21 2.97 -39.73
N ALA A 112 -25.79 2.23 -40.75
CA ALA A 112 -24.82 1.16 -40.56
C ALA A 112 -23.49 1.72 -40.02
N PRO A 113 -22.94 1.17 -38.92
CA PRO A 113 -21.70 1.66 -38.35
C PRO A 113 -20.53 1.31 -39.27
N ALA A 114 -19.78 2.33 -39.69
CA ALA A 114 -18.51 2.11 -40.38
C ALA A 114 -17.47 1.59 -39.37
N PRO A 115 -16.70 0.54 -39.72
CA PRO A 115 -15.68 -0.01 -38.84
C PRO A 115 -14.55 1.00 -38.61
N MET A 116 -14.16 1.17 -37.35
CA MET A 116 -13.05 2.05 -37.00
C MET A 116 -11.70 1.34 -37.18
N THR A 117 -10.86 1.93 -38.03
CA THR A 117 -9.47 1.55 -38.24
C THR A 117 -8.57 2.77 -37.98
N PRO A 118 -7.25 2.61 -37.83
CA PRO A 118 -6.35 3.75 -37.63
C PRO A 118 -6.50 4.83 -38.71
N GLU A 119 -6.79 4.43 -39.95
CA GLU A 119 -6.96 5.32 -41.10
C GLU A 119 -8.31 6.06 -41.06
N THR A 120 -9.37 5.41 -40.59
CA THR A 120 -10.73 6.00 -40.53
C THR A 120 -11.02 6.69 -39.20
N ALA A 121 -10.22 6.46 -38.16
CA ALA A 121 -10.44 6.95 -36.80
C ALA A 121 -10.62 8.47 -36.74
N GLY A 122 -9.81 9.26 -37.44
CA GLY A 122 -9.93 10.72 -37.42
C GLY A 122 -11.31 11.20 -37.90
N THR A 123 -11.79 10.63 -39.01
CA THR A 123 -13.11 10.96 -39.58
C THR A 123 -14.25 10.45 -38.70
N LEU A 124 -14.14 9.23 -38.16
CA LEU A 124 -15.21 8.64 -37.34
C LEU A 124 -15.30 9.26 -35.95
N LEU A 125 -14.20 9.79 -35.42
CA LEU A 125 -14.18 10.52 -34.15
C LEU A 125 -14.57 11.98 -34.28
N ALA A 126 -14.62 12.52 -35.51
CA ALA A 126 -15.14 13.86 -35.75
C ALA A 126 -16.64 13.91 -35.41
N ARG A 127 -17.02 15.00 -34.74
CA ARG A 127 -18.41 15.28 -34.40
C ARG A 127 -19.15 15.78 -35.63
N ARG A 128 -20.36 15.27 -35.86
CA ARG A 128 -21.21 15.71 -36.98
C ARG A 128 -22.02 16.94 -36.59
N ASP A 129 -22.41 17.72 -37.59
CA ASP A 129 -23.29 18.87 -37.39
C ASP A 129 -24.62 18.43 -36.75
N GLN A 130 -25.06 19.18 -35.74
CA GLN A 130 -26.30 18.93 -34.97
C GLN A 130 -26.35 17.58 -34.21
N GLU A 131 -25.22 16.90 -34.05
CA GLU A 131 -25.13 15.63 -33.33
C GLU A 131 -25.15 15.85 -31.80
N THR A 132 -26.14 15.27 -31.11
CA THR A 132 -26.21 15.27 -29.65
C THR A 132 -25.07 14.46 -29.03
N ASP A 133 -24.72 14.72 -27.77
CA ASP A 133 -23.64 13.98 -27.08
C ASP A 133 -23.90 12.47 -27.06
N SER A 134 -25.15 12.07 -26.74
CA SER A 134 -25.55 10.67 -26.70
C SER A 134 -25.45 10.00 -28.07
N ALA A 135 -25.87 10.67 -29.14
CA ALA A 135 -25.76 10.14 -30.51
C ALA A 135 -24.30 9.99 -30.94
N TYR A 136 -23.45 10.97 -30.62
CA TYR A 136 -22.01 10.92 -30.89
C TYR A 136 -21.34 9.74 -30.17
N ILE A 137 -21.59 9.59 -28.86
CA ILE A 137 -21.02 8.50 -28.06
C ILE A 137 -21.50 7.15 -28.58
N PHE A 138 -22.79 6.99 -28.82
CA PHE A 138 -23.37 5.74 -29.31
C PHE A 138 -22.77 5.34 -30.66
N ARG A 139 -22.77 6.25 -31.64
CA ARG A 139 -22.18 6.03 -32.96
C ARG A 139 -20.70 5.64 -32.86
N THR A 140 -19.94 6.35 -32.03
CA THR A 140 -18.52 6.09 -31.82
C THR A 140 -18.28 4.69 -31.26
N LEU A 141 -19.05 4.27 -30.25
CA LEU A 141 -18.94 2.94 -29.65
C LEU A 141 -19.33 1.83 -30.63
N CYS A 142 -20.37 2.03 -31.46
CA CYS A 142 -20.72 1.12 -32.54
C CYS A 142 -19.60 0.99 -33.59
N SER A 143 -19.00 2.11 -34.00
CA SER A 143 -17.87 2.11 -34.94
C SER A 143 -16.63 1.41 -34.37
N ILE A 144 -16.33 1.58 -33.08
CA ILE A 144 -15.27 0.84 -32.40
C ILE A 144 -15.59 -0.65 -32.38
N ALA A 145 -16.79 -1.05 -31.94
CA ALA A 145 -17.21 -2.45 -31.90
C ALA A 145 -17.11 -3.11 -33.28
N ALA A 146 -17.54 -2.42 -34.34
CA ALA A 146 -17.43 -2.89 -35.71
C ALA A 146 -15.96 -3.06 -36.15
N GLY A 147 -15.06 -2.14 -35.79
CA GLY A 147 -13.63 -2.25 -36.09
C GLY A 147 -12.92 -3.38 -35.33
N LEU A 148 -13.36 -3.69 -34.11
CA LEU A 148 -12.81 -4.78 -33.29
C LEU A 148 -13.33 -6.17 -33.68
N ALA A 149 -14.51 -6.26 -34.29
CA ALA A 149 -15.13 -7.52 -34.68
C ALA A 149 -14.27 -8.37 -35.63
N GLU A 150 -13.39 -7.75 -36.42
CA GLU A 150 -12.49 -8.44 -37.35
C GLU A 150 -11.19 -8.94 -36.70
N LYS A 151 -10.90 -8.54 -35.46
CA LYS A 151 -9.65 -8.85 -34.77
C LYS A 151 -9.75 -10.17 -34.00
N LYS A 152 -8.78 -11.06 -34.23
CA LYS A 152 -8.79 -12.44 -33.71
C LYS A 152 -8.17 -12.58 -32.33
N THR A 153 -7.26 -11.67 -31.96
CA THR A 153 -6.56 -11.71 -30.67
C THR A 153 -6.87 -10.47 -29.83
N TRP A 154 -6.72 -10.60 -28.51
CA TRP A 154 -6.85 -9.46 -27.60
C TRP A 154 -5.79 -8.39 -27.87
N ALA A 155 -4.54 -8.81 -28.16
CA ALA A 155 -3.44 -7.91 -28.48
C ALA A 155 -3.75 -7.07 -29.74
N ASP A 156 -4.30 -7.69 -30.79
CA ASP A 156 -4.71 -6.97 -32.01
C ASP A 156 -5.80 -5.93 -31.74
N LYS A 157 -6.73 -6.23 -30.83
CA LYS A 157 -7.79 -5.30 -30.42
C LYS A 157 -7.20 -4.10 -29.67
N VAL A 158 -6.32 -4.36 -28.70
CA VAL A 158 -5.65 -3.30 -27.94
C VAL A 158 -4.77 -2.45 -28.87
N ASP A 159 -3.96 -3.06 -29.73
CA ASP A 159 -3.12 -2.35 -30.71
C ASP A 159 -3.96 -1.44 -31.62
N THR A 160 -5.08 -1.96 -32.13
CA THR A 160 -6.00 -1.18 -32.98
C THR A 160 -6.56 0.02 -32.21
N LEU A 161 -7.00 -0.16 -30.97
CA LEU A 161 -7.50 0.95 -30.14
C LEU A 161 -6.42 1.97 -29.83
N LEU A 162 -5.19 1.54 -29.51
CA LEU A 162 -4.07 2.44 -29.22
C LEU A 162 -3.72 3.30 -30.43
N LYS A 163 -3.74 2.71 -31.63
CA LYS A 163 -3.53 3.42 -32.90
C LYS A 163 -4.68 4.39 -33.20
N CYS A 164 -5.93 3.96 -33.02
CA CYS A 164 -7.10 4.83 -33.22
C CYS A 164 -7.13 5.99 -32.20
N ALA A 165 -6.72 5.74 -30.96
CA ALA A 165 -6.64 6.75 -29.92
C ALA A 165 -5.68 7.88 -30.29
N ALA A 166 -4.66 7.66 -31.13
CA ALA A 166 -3.78 8.73 -31.60
C ALA A 166 -4.57 9.85 -32.32
N SER A 167 -5.65 9.48 -33.02
CA SER A 167 -6.56 10.41 -33.71
C SER A 167 -7.65 10.99 -32.80
N ALA A 168 -7.79 10.51 -31.57
CA ALA A 168 -8.73 11.04 -30.59
C ALA A 168 -8.16 12.30 -29.93
N THR A 169 -8.80 13.44 -30.20
CA THR A 169 -8.40 14.76 -29.68
C THR A 169 -9.34 15.30 -28.61
N THR A 170 -10.56 14.76 -28.50
CA THR A 170 -11.57 15.21 -27.54
C THR A 170 -11.65 14.28 -26.32
N PRO A 171 -12.02 14.79 -25.13
CA PRO A 171 -12.25 13.97 -23.94
C PRO A 171 -13.32 12.89 -24.16
N GLU A 172 -14.37 13.18 -24.91
CA GLU A 172 -15.47 12.26 -25.20
C GLU A 172 -15.00 11.08 -26.08
N ALA A 173 -14.21 11.36 -27.13
CA ALA A 173 -13.61 10.33 -27.98
C ALA A 173 -12.69 9.41 -27.16
N LEU A 174 -11.85 10.00 -26.31
CA LEU A 174 -10.96 9.26 -25.41
C LEU A 174 -11.74 8.46 -24.38
N GLY A 175 -12.86 8.98 -23.87
CA GLY A 175 -13.77 8.26 -22.97
C GLY A 175 -14.39 7.03 -23.62
N CYS A 176 -14.72 7.09 -24.92
CA CYS A 176 -15.16 5.91 -25.67
C CYS A 176 -14.04 4.85 -25.76
N MET A 177 -12.80 5.25 -26.03
CA MET A 177 -11.65 4.33 -26.07
C MET A 177 -11.37 3.71 -24.70
N ASP A 178 -11.46 4.53 -23.65
CA ASP A 178 -11.20 4.12 -22.27
C ASP A 178 -12.13 3.00 -21.81
N ARG A 179 -13.42 3.08 -22.14
CA ARG A 179 -14.40 2.03 -21.82
C ARG A 179 -14.01 0.67 -22.41
N PHE A 180 -13.57 0.65 -23.66
CA PHE A 180 -13.13 -0.58 -24.32
C PHE A 180 -11.80 -1.09 -23.74
N LEU A 181 -10.81 -0.21 -23.57
CA LEU A 181 -9.50 -0.58 -23.00
C LEU A 181 -9.65 -1.11 -21.57
N GLY A 182 -10.48 -0.47 -20.75
CA GLY A 182 -10.80 -0.90 -19.40
C GLY A 182 -11.40 -2.32 -19.35
N GLU A 183 -12.26 -2.69 -20.30
CA GLU A 183 -12.79 -4.07 -20.37
C GLU A 183 -11.77 -5.07 -20.94
N LEU A 184 -11.07 -4.71 -22.02
CA LEU A 184 -10.09 -5.56 -22.70
C LEU A 184 -8.92 -5.93 -21.78
N LEU A 185 -8.53 -5.03 -20.89
CA LEU A 185 -7.40 -5.25 -19.98
C LEU A 185 -7.78 -6.04 -18.73
N ARG A 186 -9.04 -6.38 -18.47
CA ARG A 186 -9.43 -7.14 -17.26
C ARG A 186 -8.79 -8.54 -17.18
N PRO A 187 -8.69 -9.34 -18.26
CA PRO A 187 -8.04 -10.63 -18.21
C PRO A 187 -6.53 -10.51 -18.01
N VAL A 188 -5.95 -11.37 -17.16
CA VAL A 188 -4.52 -11.31 -16.78
C VAL A 188 -3.59 -11.54 -17.98
N ASP A 189 -3.92 -12.47 -18.86
CA ASP A 189 -3.09 -12.77 -20.03
C ASP A 189 -2.98 -11.57 -20.98
N VAL A 190 -4.07 -10.82 -21.16
CA VAL A 190 -4.08 -9.62 -22.01
C VAL A 190 -3.21 -8.53 -21.40
N LEU A 191 -3.28 -8.36 -20.08
CA LEU A 191 -2.42 -7.39 -19.41
C LEU A 191 -0.94 -7.71 -19.68
N LYS A 192 -0.53 -8.97 -19.52
CA LYS A 192 0.86 -9.41 -19.80
C LYS A 192 1.29 -9.14 -21.23
N ASP A 193 0.42 -9.41 -22.21
CA ASP A 193 0.69 -9.12 -23.63
C ASP A 193 0.91 -7.62 -23.88
N VAL A 194 0.20 -6.76 -23.13
CA VAL A 194 0.23 -5.30 -23.33
C VAL A 194 1.39 -4.64 -22.60
N ILE A 195 1.55 -4.90 -21.29
CA ILE A 195 2.56 -4.22 -20.46
C ILE A 195 3.88 -4.99 -20.38
N GLY A 196 3.88 -6.27 -20.76
CA GLY A 196 5.02 -7.17 -20.65
C GLY A 196 5.04 -7.99 -19.36
N GLU A 197 5.90 -9.00 -19.35
CA GLU A 197 6.17 -9.81 -18.17
C GLU A 197 7.22 -9.14 -17.28
N VAL A 198 6.95 -9.14 -15.97
CA VAL A 198 7.84 -8.63 -14.93
C VAL A 198 8.23 -9.80 -14.01
N PRO A 199 9.47 -9.87 -13.50
CA PRO A 199 9.98 -11.08 -12.87
C PRO A 199 9.27 -11.54 -11.59
N ASN A 200 8.69 -10.62 -10.83
CA ASN A 200 8.00 -10.91 -9.57
C ASN A 200 6.76 -10.03 -9.38
N ALA A 201 5.87 -10.46 -8.48
CA ALA A 201 4.59 -9.81 -8.25
C ALA A 201 4.76 -8.38 -7.69
N GLY A 202 5.77 -8.14 -6.84
CA GLY A 202 6.01 -6.83 -6.25
C GLY A 202 6.41 -5.79 -7.29
N ASP A 203 7.36 -6.11 -8.16
CA ASP A 203 7.78 -5.24 -9.26
C ASP A 203 6.61 -4.98 -10.23
N GLN A 204 5.78 -6.00 -10.48
CA GLN A 204 4.57 -5.84 -11.29
C GLN A 204 3.57 -4.88 -10.63
N ILE A 205 3.33 -5.00 -9.31
CA ILE A 205 2.45 -4.09 -8.57
C ILE A 205 2.99 -2.65 -8.63
N VAL A 206 4.29 -2.44 -8.41
CA VAL A 206 4.92 -1.11 -8.47
C VAL A 206 4.78 -0.49 -9.85
N SER A 207 5.01 -1.27 -10.92
CA SER A 207 4.82 -0.81 -12.31
C SER A 207 3.37 -0.43 -12.60
N LEU A 208 2.42 -1.29 -12.22
CA LEU A 208 0.99 -1.03 -12.38
C LEU A 208 0.55 0.20 -11.59
N LEU A 209 1.06 0.38 -10.38
CA LEU A 209 0.75 1.52 -9.54
C LEU A 209 1.24 2.83 -10.14
N ALA A 210 2.43 2.84 -10.75
CA ALA A 210 2.94 4.00 -11.47
C ALA A 210 2.04 4.37 -12.66
N LEU A 211 1.44 3.38 -13.33
CA LEU A 211 0.46 3.62 -14.41
C LEU A 211 -0.88 4.13 -13.85
N VAL A 212 -1.39 3.55 -12.76
CA VAL A 212 -2.60 4.01 -12.08
C VAL A 212 -2.45 5.43 -11.55
N ASN A 213 -1.26 5.80 -11.08
CA ASN A 213 -0.97 7.16 -10.60
C ASN A 213 -0.51 8.12 -11.70
N GLN A 214 -0.41 7.64 -12.95
CA GLN A 214 0.08 8.41 -14.10
C GLN A 214 1.47 9.03 -13.89
N THR A 215 2.31 8.40 -13.06
CA THR A 215 3.70 8.80 -12.81
C THR A 215 4.68 8.04 -13.71
N ALA A 216 4.25 6.96 -14.36
CA ALA A 216 5.05 6.20 -15.31
C ALA A 216 5.32 7.00 -16.59
N ARG A 217 6.54 6.93 -17.11
CA ARG A 217 6.94 7.55 -18.38
C ARG A 217 7.05 6.49 -19.47
N PRO A 218 6.88 6.83 -20.75
CA PRO A 218 7.04 5.87 -21.85
C PRO A 218 8.42 5.19 -21.90
N THR A 219 9.45 5.83 -21.35
CA THR A 219 10.81 5.26 -21.22
C THR A 219 10.90 4.15 -20.17
N ASP A 220 9.96 4.10 -19.24
CA ASP A 220 9.90 3.09 -18.17
C ASP A 220 9.22 1.79 -18.66
N ALA A 221 8.68 1.79 -19.89
CA ALA A 221 8.00 0.64 -20.49
C ALA A 221 8.99 -0.52 -20.76
N PRO A 222 8.60 -1.79 -20.49
CA PRO A 222 9.46 -2.94 -20.76
C PRO A 222 9.85 -3.05 -22.25
N PRO A 223 11.15 -3.18 -22.60
CA PRO A 223 11.61 -3.12 -24.00
C PRO A 223 11.02 -4.20 -24.92
N LYS A 224 10.65 -5.36 -24.35
CA LYS A 224 10.14 -6.51 -25.09
C LYS A 224 8.63 -6.43 -25.34
N ALA A 225 7.92 -5.53 -24.67
CA ALA A 225 6.48 -5.39 -24.78
C ALA A 225 6.12 -4.33 -25.84
N VAL A 226 5.81 -4.78 -27.06
CA VAL A 226 5.59 -3.91 -28.22
C VAL A 226 4.47 -2.88 -27.97
N LEU A 227 3.41 -3.27 -27.25
CA LEU A 227 2.26 -2.40 -26.97
C LEU A 227 2.46 -1.48 -25.75
N ALA A 228 3.49 -1.70 -24.93
CA ALA A 228 3.66 -0.97 -23.68
C ALA A 228 3.95 0.51 -23.93
N VAL A 229 4.83 0.85 -24.87
CA VAL A 229 5.19 2.26 -25.13
C VAL A 229 3.98 3.08 -25.60
N PRO A 230 3.19 2.66 -26.60
CA PRO A 230 1.95 3.36 -26.97
C PRO A 230 0.93 3.43 -25.82
N PHE A 231 0.81 2.37 -25.01
CA PHE A 231 -0.09 2.35 -23.85
C PHE A 231 0.30 3.39 -22.78
N TYR A 232 1.59 3.47 -22.44
CA TYR A 232 2.10 4.46 -21.48
C TYR A 232 1.92 5.89 -22.00
N LYS A 233 2.13 6.12 -23.31
CA LYS A 233 1.85 7.42 -23.95
C LYS A 233 0.37 7.81 -23.86
N LEU A 234 -0.54 6.84 -23.99
CA LEU A 234 -1.97 7.12 -23.86
C LEU A 234 -2.35 7.52 -22.43
N LEU A 235 -1.88 6.76 -21.43
CA LEU A 235 -2.18 7.03 -20.02
C LEU A 235 -1.56 8.32 -19.49
N THR A 236 -0.47 8.81 -20.08
CA THR A 236 0.11 10.12 -19.75
C THR A 236 -0.63 11.28 -20.42
N ARG A 237 -1.33 11.03 -21.54
CA ARG A 237 -2.07 12.05 -22.29
C ARG A 237 -3.48 12.31 -21.73
N ALA A 238 -4.12 11.30 -21.11
CA ALA A 238 -5.53 11.37 -20.72
C ALA A 238 -5.80 10.64 -19.40
N PRO A 239 -6.83 11.03 -18.62
CA PRO A 239 -7.11 10.47 -17.29
C PRO A 239 -7.52 8.99 -17.30
N MET A 240 -8.15 8.49 -18.37
CA MET A 240 -8.49 7.08 -18.61
C MET A 240 -9.00 6.31 -17.35
N PRO A 241 -10.06 6.78 -16.68
CA PRO A 241 -10.54 6.20 -15.42
C PRO A 241 -10.91 4.70 -15.50
N ASP A 242 -11.55 4.23 -16.58
CA ASP A 242 -11.96 2.82 -16.71
C ASP A 242 -10.73 1.91 -16.87
N THR A 243 -9.74 2.35 -17.65
CA THR A 243 -8.45 1.67 -17.81
C THR A 243 -7.72 1.60 -16.47
N ARG A 244 -7.63 2.72 -15.74
CA ARG A 244 -6.98 2.76 -14.41
C ARG A 244 -7.69 1.87 -13.40
N ALA A 245 -9.01 1.79 -13.44
CA ALA A 245 -9.78 0.86 -12.61
C ALA A 245 -9.42 -0.59 -12.90
N ALA A 246 -9.26 -0.96 -14.18
CA ALA A 246 -8.84 -2.31 -14.57
C ALA A 246 -7.44 -2.65 -14.06
N LEU A 247 -6.48 -1.72 -14.18
CA LEU A 247 -5.12 -1.88 -13.65
C LEU A 247 -5.11 -2.01 -12.12
N ALA A 248 -5.90 -1.19 -11.41
CA ALA A 248 -6.05 -1.28 -9.97
C ALA A 248 -6.65 -2.64 -9.54
N GLY A 249 -7.61 -3.17 -10.30
CA GLY A 249 -8.13 -4.52 -10.09
C GLY A 249 -7.06 -5.62 -10.20
N HIS A 250 -6.08 -5.46 -11.08
CA HIS A 250 -4.92 -6.38 -11.15
C HIS A 250 -4.00 -6.24 -9.95
N ILE A 251 -3.74 -5.02 -9.48
CA ILE A 251 -2.94 -4.79 -8.27
C ILE A 251 -3.54 -5.57 -7.10
N VAL A 252 -4.85 -5.48 -6.87
CA VAL A 252 -5.48 -6.16 -5.75
C VAL A 252 -5.42 -7.69 -5.91
N ARG A 253 -5.59 -8.22 -7.13
CA ARG A 253 -5.41 -9.66 -7.40
C ARG A 253 -3.99 -10.13 -7.09
N LEU A 254 -2.97 -9.36 -7.49
CA LEU A 254 -1.57 -9.69 -7.21
C LEU A 254 -1.26 -9.66 -5.72
N VAL A 255 -1.80 -8.67 -4.99
CA VAL A 255 -1.67 -8.58 -3.53
C VAL A 255 -2.32 -9.78 -2.83
N ALA A 256 -3.52 -10.15 -3.27
CA ALA A 256 -4.28 -11.29 -2.73
C ALA A 256 -3.67 -12.66 -3.08
N GLY A 257 -2.92 -12.74 -4.18
CA GLY A 257 -2.24 -13.95 -4.65
C GLY A 257 -1.18 -14.48 -3.69
N SER A 258 -0.66 -15.67 -3.97
CA SER A 258 0.35 -16.36 -3.16
C SER A 258 1.78 -16.24 -3.68
N ASP A 259 2.00 -15.62 -4.83
CA ASP A 259 3.31 -15.53 -5.48
C ASP A 259 4.31 -14.72 -4.66
N LYS A 260 5.60 -15.03 -4.71
CA LYS A 260 6.58 -14.23 -3.95
C LYS A 260 6.55 -12.77 -4.41
N MET A 261 6.50 -11.85 -3.44
CA MET A 261 6.49 -10.41 -3.75
C MET A 261 7.84 -9.95 -4.26
N THR A 262 8.93 -10.55 -3.78
CA THR A 262 10.28 -10.22 -4.22
C THR A 262 11.02 -11.50 -4.61
N GLY A 263 12.03 -11.36 -5.47
CA GLY A 263 12.98 -12.44 -5.75
C GLY A 263 14.06 -12.62 -4.66
N LYS A 264 13.90 -11.99 -3.49
CA LYS A 264 14.93 -11.87 -2.46
C LYS A 264 14.65 -12.77 -1.24
N ALA A 265 15.44 -12.59 -0.18
CA ALA A 265 15.25 -13.31 1.09
C ALA A 265 13.91 -12.94 1.74
N LEU A 266 13.37 -13.83 2.57
CA LEU A 266 12.07 -13.66 3.23
C LEU A 266 12.03 -12.42 4.16
N SER A 267 13.18 -12.02 4.71
CA SER A 267 13.33 -10.76 5.45
C SER A 267 13.04 -9.53 4.61
N ASP A 268 13.49 -9.52 3.35
CA ASP A 268 13.25 -8.42 2.40
C ASP A 268 11.78 -8.40 1.97
N GLU A 269 11.14 -9.57 1.91
CA GLU A 269 9.71 -9.69 1.62
C GLU A 269 8.84 -9.06 2.72
N ILE A 270 9.19 -9.21 4.00
CA ILE A 270 8.50 -8.53 5.11
C ILE A 270 8.59 -7.00 4.96
N LEU A 271 9.80 -6.48 4.75
CA LEU A 271 10.03 -5.04 4.59
C LEU A 271 9.29 -4.51 3.37
N PHE A 272 9.32 -5.25 2.27
CA PHE A 272 8.59 -4.89 1.05
C PHE A 272 7.07 -4.83 1.28
N VAL A 273 6.47 -5.82 1.95
CA VAL A 273 5.02 -5.80 2.26
C VAL A 273 4.65 -4.62 3.14
N VAL A 274 5.52 -4.26 4.10
CA VAL A 274 5.34 -3.08 4.96
C VAL A 274 5.35 -1.79 4.14
N GLU A 275 6.34 -1.62 3.27
CA GLU A 275 6.46 -0.45 2.39
C GLU A 275 5.33 -0.38 1.38
N LEU A 276 4.96 -1.53 0.80
CA LEU A 276 3.92 -1.65 -0.22
C LEU A 276 2.57 -1.13 0.28
N ARG A 277 2.21 -1.37 1.55
CA ARG A 277 0.98 -0.83 2.13
C ARG A 277 0.91 0.70 2.01
N ASN A 278 2.02 1.38 2.31
CA ASN A 278 2.09 2.83 2.23
C ASN A 278 1.97 3.29 0.78
N THR A 279 2.64 2.61 -0.14
CA THR A 279 2.61 2.94 -1.57
C THR A 279 1.21 2.72 -2.17
N LEU A 280 0.48 1.68 -1.73
CA LEU A 280 -0.89 1.39 -2.16
C LEU A 280 -1.95 2.34 -1.59
N THR A 281 -1.57 3.23 -0.67
CA THR A 281 -2.48 4.22 -0.09
C THR A 281 -2.52 5.45 -1.00
N LEU A 282 -3.67 5.67 -1.65
CA LEU A 282 -3.92 6.81 -2.53
C LEU A 282 -4.99 7.71 -1.88
N GLU A 283 -4.70 9.00 -1.76
CA GLU A 283 -5.63 10.00 -1.17
C GLU A 283 -6.15 9.59 0.24
N GLY A 284 -5.32 8.89 1.02
CA GLY A 284 -5.66 8.42 2.37
C GLY A 284 -6.45 7.11 2.41
N ALA A 285 -6.75 6.48 1.27
CA ALA A 285 -7.44 5.20 1.20
C ALA A 285 -6.61 4.14 0.46
N LEU A 286 -6.68 2.89 0.92
CA LEU A 286 -5.97 1.78 0.29
C LEU A 286 -6.66 1.39 -1.02
N ILE A 287 -5.90 1.21 -2.10
CA ILE A 287 -6.41 0.59 -3.33
C ILE A 287 -6.94 -0.80 -2.97
N GLY A 288 -8.20 -1.08 -3.29
CA GLY A 288 -8.87 -2.32 -2.93
C GLY A 288 -9.50 -2.39 -1.55
N GLY A 289 -9.39 -1.33 -0.76
CA GLY A 289 -10.01 -1.22 0.57
C GLY A 289 -9.66 -2.39 1.49
N ASP A 290 -10.66 -2.86 2.24
CA ASP A 290 -10.51 -3.92 3.24
C ASP A 290 -9.96 -5.23 2.65
N THR A 291 -10.31 -5.56 1.40
CA THR A 291 -9.82 -6.78 0.73
C THR A 291 -8.30 -6.76 0.59
N THR A 292 -7.73 -5.62 0.17
CA THR A 292 -6.28 -5.46 0.08
C THR A 292 -5.63 -5.44 1.46
N GLN A 293 -6.28 -4.79 2.44
CA GLN A 293 -5.76 -4.75 3.80
C GLN A 293 -5.65 -6.17 4.38
N GLN A 294 -6.72 -6.96 4.32
CA GLN A 294 -6.75 -8.35 4.80
C GLN A 294 -5.74 -9.23 4.06
N ALA A 295 -5.56 -9.03 2.76
CA ALA A 295 -4.57 -9.76 1.97
C ALA A 295 -3.13 -9.47 2.43
N LEU A 296 -2.80 -8.19 2.66
CA LEU A 296 -1.49 -7.78 3.17
C LEU A 296 -1.25 -8.29 4.59
N GLU A 297 -2.25 -8.20 5.48
CA GLU A 297 -2.17 -8.70 6.86
C GLU A 297 -1.91 -10.21 6.89
N ARG A 298 -2.66 -10.97 6.07
CA ARG A 298 -2.47 -12.42 5.93
C ARG A 298 -1.08 -12.78 5.42
N ARG A 299 -0.54 -12.00 4.47
CA ARG A 299 0.83 -12.20 3.97
C ARG A 299 1.86 -11.95 5.04
N LEU A 300 1.76 -10.81 5.72
CA LEU A 300 2.71 -10.42 6.75
C LEU A 300 2.71 -11.40 7.93
N GLY A 301 1.53 -11.83 8.37
CA GLY A 301 1.37 -12.84 9.41
C GLY A 301 1.98 -14.20 9.04
N ARG A 302 1.95 -14.60 7.76
CA ARG A 302 2.60 -15.83 7.28
C ARG A 302 4.13 -15.71 7.14
N ALA A 303 4.62 -14.51 6.82
CA ALA A 303 6.04 -14.27 6.62
C ALA A 303 6.79 -14.18 7.96
N LEU A 304 6.12 -13.73 9.02
CA LEU A 304 6.67 -13.67 10.37
C LEU A 304 6.70 -15.06 11.00
N SER A 305 7.90 -15.56 11.24
CA SER A 305 8.20 -16.83 11.90
C SER A 305 9.53 -16.73 12.63
N ASP A 306 9.83 -17.68 13.52
CA ASP A 306 11.05 -17.64 14.34
C ASP A 306 12.30 -17.59 13.47
N GLN A 307 12.31 -18.37 12.39
CA GLN A 307 13.39 -18.40 11.42
C GLN A 307 13.59 -17.04 10.72
N THR A 308 12.51 -16.37 10.32
CA THR A 308 12.59 -15.10 9.60
C THR A 308 12.94 -13.95 10.54
N ILE A 309 12.42 -13.98 11.77
CA ILE A 309 12.82 -13.03 12.80
C ILE A 309 14.30 -13.21 13.12
N ASP A 310 14.80 -14.44 13.28
CA ASP A 310 16.21 -14.65 13.54
C ASP A 310 17.09 -14.13 12.40
N MET A 311 16.68 -14.30 11.15
CA MET A 311 17.32 -13.65 9.99
C MET A 311 17.29 -12.12 10.10
N LEU A 312 16.13 -11.54 10.43
CA LEU A 312 16.00 -10.09 10.65
C LEU A 312 16.81 -9.58 11.84
N MET A 313 17.10 -10.42 12.82
CA MET A 313 17.92 -10.08 13.98
C MET A 313 19.41 -10.35 13.76
N GLN A 314 19.83 -10.84 12.60
CA GLN A 314 21.25 -10.99 12.29
C GLN A 314 22.00 -9.66 12.44
N GLY A 315 23.20 -9.75 13.02
CA GLY A 315 24.06 -8.60 13.32
C GLY A 315 23.82 -7.95 14.68
N THR A 316 22.78 -8.33 15.44
CA THR A 316 22.62 -7.85 16.82
C THR A 316 23.58 -8.55 17.77
N ARG A 317 24.17 -7.82 18.70
CA ARG A 317 25.19 -8.30 19.66
C ARG A 317 24.65 -8.57 21.07
N SER A 318 23.42 -8.16 21.36
CA SER A 318 22.80 -8.31 22.68
C SER A 318 21.30 -8.54 22.59
N VAL A 319 20.69 -9.00 23.71
CA VAL A 319 19.23 -9.14 23.82
C VAL A 319 18.56 -7.77 23.72
N GLY A 320 19.15 -6.72 24.30
CA GLY A 320 18.58 -5.37 24.21
C GLY A 320 18.55 -4.82 22.78
N GLU A 321 19.59 -5.07 21.98
CA GLU A 321 19.58 -4.73 20.55
C GLU A 321 18.46 -5.47 19.78
N ARG A 322 18.26 -6.76 20.06
CA ARG A 322 17.14 -7.53 19.47
C ARG A 322 15.80 -6.94 19.87
N VAL A 323 15.60 -6.63 21.14
CA VAL A 323 14.36 -6.01 21.64
C VAL A 323 14.09 -4.66 20.98
N MET A 324 15.10 -3.77 20.90
CA MET A 324 14.94 -2.47 20.22
C MET A 324 14.56 -2.62 18.75
N ARG A 325 15.21 -3.56 18.04
CA ARG A 325 14.93 -3.83 16.63
C ARG A 325 13.53 -4.42 16.44
N SER A 326 13.11 -5.34 17.31
CA SER A 326 11.75 -5.88 17.32
C SER A 326 10.69 -4.83 17.61
N ILE A 327 10.93 -3.90 18.54
CA ILE A 327 10.01 -2.77 18.80
C ILE A 327 9.92 -1.86 17.57
N THR A 328 11.06 -1.58 16.92
CA THR A 328 11.09 -0.78 15.67
C THR A 328 10.34 -1.49 14.53
N LEU A 329 10.38 -2.81 14.49
CA LEU A 329 9.57 -3.58 13.53
C LEU A 329 8.08 -3.55 13.93
N HIS A 330 7.76 -3.67 15.22
CA HIS A 330 6.40 -3.62 15.77
C HIS A 330 5.65 -2.33 15.37
N THR A 331 6.35 -1.19 15.34
CA THR A 331 5.75 0.09 14.91
C THR A 331 5.43 0.15 13.41
N LYS A 332 6.09 -0.69 12.60
CA LYS A 332 5.92 -0.72 11.14
C LYS A 332 4.94 -1.78 10.67
N VAL A 333 4.87 -2.92 11.38
CA VAL A 333 3.95 -4.00 11.02
C VAL A 333 2.50 -3.65 11.36
N PHE A 334 1.60 -4.35 10.68
CA PHE A 334 0.16 -4.19 10.80
C PHE A 334 -0.53 -5.56 10.80
N GLY A 335 -1.78 -5.59 11.24
CA GLY A 335 -2.53 -6.81 11.50
C GLY A 335 -2.23 -7.41 12.87
N ASP A 336 -3.26 -7.94 13.51
CA ASP A 336 -3.21 -8.41 14.89
C ASP A 336 -2.30 -9.63 15.05
N THR A 337 -2.29 -10.55 14.08
CA THR A 337 -1.43 -11.74 14.10
C THR A 337 0.05 -11.38 14.14
N ALA A 338 0.47 -10.47 13.25
CA ALA A 338 1.86 -10.01 13.17
C ALA A 338 2.31 -9.29 14.45
N ARG A 339 1.44 -8.42 14.99
CA ARG A 339 1.71 -7.67 16.22
C ARG A 339 1.80 -8.58 17.43
N THR A 340 0.81 -9.47 17.62
CA THR A 340 0.79 -10.44 18.72
C THR A 340 2.03 -11.32 18.71
N TYR A 341 2.44 -11.79 17.53
CA TYR A 341 3.64 -12.59 17.39
C TYR A 341 4.92 -11.83 17.82
N LEU A 342 5.10 -10.57 17.38
CA LEU A 342 6.24 -9.76 17.82
C LEU A 342 6.20 -9.44 19.32
N GLU A 343 5.02 -9.19 19.88
CA GLU A 343 4.84 -8.96 21.32
C GLU A 343 5.25 -10.19 22.14
N GLN A 344 4.83 -11.38 21.70
CA GLN A 344 5.24 -12.64 22.31
C GLN A 344 6.75 -12.84 22.20
N TYR A 345 7.33 -12.63 21.02
CA TYR A 345 8.77 -12.73 20.79
C TYR A 345 9.58 -11.79 21.71
N ILE A 346 9.15 -10.53 21.84
CA ILE A 346 9.79 -9.55 22.75
C ILE A 346 9.67 -10.02 24.20
N ALA A 347 8.50 -10.53 24.61
CA ALA A 347 8.29 -11.05 25.95
C ALA A 347 9.19 -12.26 26.25
N GLU A 348 9.36 -13.17 25.29
CA GLU A 348 10.24 -14.32 25.40
C GLU A 348 11.72 -13.92 25.51
N LEU A 349 12.17 -12.93 24.73
CA LEU A 349 13.50 -12.35 24.86
C LEU A 349 13.74 -11.77 26.26
N MET A 350 12.77 -11.03 26.79
CA MET A 350 12.84 -10.39 28.13
C MET A 350 12.62 -11.37 29.28
N ALA A 351 12.11 -12.57 29.02
CA ALA A 351 11.91 -13.64 30.00
C ALA A 351 13.10 -14.60 30.09
N GLN A 352 14.16 -14.41 29.28
CA GLN A 352 15.32 -15.27 29.31
C GLN A 352 16.01 -15.26 30.69
N PRO A 353 16.57 -16.39 31.15
CA PRO A 353 17.34 -16.43 32.38
C PRO A 353 18.54 -15.49 32.33
N LYS A 354 18.72 -14.69 33.39
CA LYS A 354 19.79 -13.69 33.54
C LYS A 354 19.80 -12.67 32.39
N VAL A 355 18.61 -12.24 31.95
CA VAL A 355 18.47 -11.29 30.84
C VAL A 355 19.19 -9.98 31.13
N GLU A 356 19.24 -9.56 32.40
CA GLU A 356 19.86 -8.31 32.87
C GLU A 356 21.32 -8.20 32.43
N ALA A 357 22.06 -9.31 32.49
CA ALA A 357 23.46 -9.39 32.06
C ALA A 357 23.62 -9.44 30.53
N LYS A 358 22.57 -9.79 29.79
CA LYS A 358 22.58 -9.93 28.32
C LYS A 358 21.96 -8.73 27.59
N LEU A 359 21.45 -7.74 28.32
CA LEU A 359 20.78 -6.57 27.73
C LEU A 359 21.72 -5.74 26.86
N VAL A 360 23.01 -5.73 27.17
CA VAL A 360 24.01 -4.91 26.47
C VAL A 360 25.26 -5.76 26.22
N PRO A 361 26.03 -5.52 25.14
CA PRO A 361 27.28 -6.24 24.91
C PRO A 361 28.32 -6.03 26.02
N ASP A 362 29.05 -7.10 26.34
CA ASP A 362 30.07 -7.12 27.41
C ASP A 362 31.34 -6.34 27.06
N ASP A 363 31.61 -6.08 25.77
CA ASP A 363 32.78 -5.36 25.27
C ASP A 363 32.67 -3.82 25.41
N LEU A 364 31.50 -3.32 25.80
CA LEU A 364 31.26 -1.89 25.98
C LEU A 364 31.78 -1.38 27.34
N SER A 365 32.27 -0.13 27.36
CA SER A 365 32.59 0.55 28.62
C SER A 365 31.34 0.76 29.49
N VAL A 366 31.49 0.82 30.81
CA VAL A 366 30.37 1.03 31.76
C VAL A 366 29.48 2.22 31.38
N ARG A 367 30.07 3.32 30.90
CA ARG A 367 29.32 4.50 30.43
C ARG A 367 28.46 4.20 29.19
N GLN A 368 29.03 3.48 28.22
CA GLN A 368 28.30 3.05 27.02
C GLN A 368 27.19 2.05 27.39
N GLN A 369 27.44 1.18 28.38
CA GLN A 369 26.43 0.24 28.85
C GLN A 369 25.23 0.93 29.50
N ILE A 370 25.48 1.89 30.38
CA ILE A 370 24.43 2.72 30.99
C ILE A 370 23.63 3.42 29.88
N LYS A 371 24.31 4.07 28.93
CA LYS A 371 23.65 4.76 27.81
C LYS A 371 22.78 3.83 26.95
N ALA A 372 23.26 2.62 26.66
CA ALA A 372 22.51 1.62 25.92
C ALA A 372 21.24 1.19 26.68
N MET A 373 21.33 0.94 28.00
CA MET A 373 20.18 0.62 28.85
C MET A 373 19.18 1.78 28.93
N GLY A 374 19.65 3.02 29.09
CA GLY A 374 18.78 4.21 29.09
C GLY A 374 18.03 4.39 27.76
N THR A 375 18.69 4.09 26.64
CA THR A 375 18.06 4.11 25.31
C THR A 375 17.00 3.02 25.18
N LEU A 376 17.32 1.77 25.55
CA LEU A 376 16.38 0.65 25.54
C LEU A 376 15.15 0.94 26.41
N HIS A 377 15.35 1.46 27.62
CA HIS A 377 14.27 1.84 28.53
C HIS A 377 13.31 2.86 27.91
N ARG A 378 13.85 3.90 27.25
CA ARG A 378 13.05 4.92 26.56
C ARG A 378 12.26 4.33 25.39
N VAL A 379 12.89 3.48 24.59
CA VAL A 379 12.24 2.78 23.46
C VAL A 379 11.11 1.90 23.97
N LEU A 380 11.32 1.16 25.06
CA LEU A 380 10.26 0.36 25.71
C LEU A 380 9.12 1.25 26.18
N LYS A 381 9.39 2.30 26.96
CA LYS A 381 8.36 3.20 27.48
C LYS A 381 7.56 3.92 26.39
N GLY A 382 8.19 4.21 25.25
CA GLY A 382 7.53 4.82 24.09
C GLY A 382 6.87 3.83 23.11
N SER A 383 6.94 2.52 23.38
CA SER A 383 6.41 1.49 22.47
C SER A 383 4.89 1.38 22.54
N GLN A 384 4.30 0.74 21.51
CA GLN A 384 2.87 0.43 21.43
C GLN A 384 2.52 -0.93 22.09
N LEU A 385 3.41 -1.46 22.93
CA LEU A 385 3.16 -2.69 23.69
C LEU A 385 2.08 -2.45 24.76
N THR A 386 1.47 -3.53 25.25
CA THR A 386 0.54 -3.43 26.39
C THR A 386 1.22 -2.78 27.60
N GLU A 387 0.49 -1.92 28.31
CA GLU A 387 1.02 -1.16 29.46
C GLU A 387 1.68 -2.06 30.51
N ARG A 388 1.06 -3.20 30.82
CA ARG A 388 1.61 -4.19 31.76
C ARG A 388 2.94 -4.77 31.28
N ALA A 389 3.04 -5.13 30.00
CA ALA A 389 4.26 -5.70 29.43
C ALA A 389 5.38 -4.65 29.39
N ARG A 390 5.06 -3.44 28.90
CA ARG A 390 5.95 -2.28 28.86
C ARG A 390 6.56 -1.98 30.23
N ASP A 391 5.73 -1.86 31.26
CA ASP A 391 6.21 -1.49 32.60
C ASP A 391 7.00 -2.61 33.27
N ARG A 392 6.64 -3.87 33.04
CA ARG A 392 7.44 -5.02 33.50
C ARG A 392 8.84 -5.01 32.87
N MET A 393 8.92 -4.90 31.55
CA MET A 393 10.20 -4.92 30.82
C MET A 393 11.05 -3.69 31.16
N ALA A 394 10.44 -2.50 31.25
CA ALA A 394 11.14 -1.29 31.65
C ALA A 394 11.77 -1.41 33.04
N ARG A 395 11.04 -1.96 34.02
CA ARG A 395 11.57 -2.24 35.36
C ARG A 395 12.75 -3.21 35.36
N GLN A 396 12.76 -4.21 34.49
CA GLN A 396 13.93 -5.11 34.38
C GLN A 396 15.18 -4.35 33.88
N VAL A 397 15.01 -3.44 32.93
CA VAL A 397 16.11 -2.59 32.44
C VAL A 397 16.58 -1.60 33.51
N GLU A 398 15.65 -1.00 34.27
CA GLU A 398 15.96 -0.15 35.41
C GLU A 398 16.80 -0.92 36.45
N GLN A 399 16.34 -2.11 36.86
CA GLN A 399 17.05 -2.96 37.83
C GLN A 399 18.44 -3.37 37.35
N ALA A 400 18.58 -3.72 36.07
CA ALA A 400 19.88 -4.04 35.48
C ALA A 400 20.84 -2.84 35.51
N GLN A 401 20.34 -1.64 35.19
CA GLN A 401 21.14 -0.42 35.27
C GLN A 401 21.50 -0.06 36.71
N THR A 402 20.59 -0.23 37.67
CA THR A 402 20.85 -0.03 39.10
C THR A 402 22.00 -0.93 39.58
N ALA A 403 21.93 -2.23 39.28
CA ALA A 403 22.97 -3.18 39.63
C ALA A 403 24.34 -2.83 39.00
N LEU A 404 24.34 -2.33 37.77
CA LEU A 404 25.56 -1.87 37.09
C LEU A 404 26.13 -0.60 37.73
N LEU A 405 25.29 0.36 38.11
CA LEU A 405 25.71 1.59 38.80
C LEU A 405 26.34 1.27 40.16
N ASP A 406 25.75 0.35 40.91
CA ASP A 406 26.21 -0.04 42.24
C ASP A 406 27.51 -0.85 42.18
N SER A 407 27.59 -1.84 41.29
CA SER A 407 28.81 -2.67 41.14
C SER A 407 29.99 -1.89 40.57
N SER A 408 29.76 -0.98 39.63
CA SER A 408 30.82 -0.15 39.05
C SER A 408 31.23 1.03 39.93
N ARG A 409 30.39 1.39 40.92
CA ARG A 409 30.49 2.60 41.74
C ARG A 409 30.67 3.85 40.89
N LEU A 410 30.00 3.92 39.74
CA LEU A 410 30.27 4.98 38.76
C LEU A 410 29.96 6.37 39.33
N LEU A 411 28.84 6.55 40.01
CA LEU A 411 28.44 7.85 40.57
C LEU A 411 29.41 8.29 41.68
N GLU A 412 29.86 7.37 42.54
CA GLU A 412 30.89 7.64 43.55
C GLU A 412 32.22 8.03 42.89
N LYS A 413 32.68 7.27 41.88
CA LYS A 413 33.90 7.59 41.11
C LYS A 413 33.80 8.92 40.37
N LEU A 414 32.61 9.32 39.94
CA LEU A 414 32.38 10.63 39.32
C LEU A 414 32.37 11.76 40.37
N ASN A 415 31.91 11.48 41.59
CA ASN A 415 31.89 12.45 42.69
C ASN A 415 33.27 12.65 43.33
N ASP A 416 34.02 11.56 43.53
CA ASP A 416 35.28 11.53 44.29
C ASP A 416 36.52 11.31 43.41
N GLY A 417 36.33 11.17 42.10
CA GLY A 417 37.42 10.96 41.14
C GLY A 417 38.30 12.19 40.91
N THR A 418 39.29 12.01 40.04
CA THR A 418 40.28 13.02 39.66
C THR A 418 39.70 14.09 38.72
N GLY A 419 40.16 15.33 38.89
CA GLY A 419 39.70 16.52 38.15
C GLY A 419 38.99 17.54 39.05
N SER A 420 38.70 18.72 38.50
CA SER A 420 38.01 19.77 39.25
C SER A 420 36.54 19.40 39.54
N ALA A 421 35.91 20.04 40.53
CA ALA A 421 34.47 19.86 40.79
C ALA A 421 33.63 20.21 39.54
N ALA A 422 34.06 21.24 38.79
CA ALA A 422 33.45 21.66 37.54
C ALA A 422 33.50 20.59 36.43
N GLU A 423 34.67 20.01 36.16
CA GLU A 423 34.84 18.96 35.15
C GLU A 423 34.01 17.71 35.49
N ARG A 424 33.97 17.34 36.77
CA ARG A 424 33.16 16.22 37.26
C ARG A 424 31.67 16.47 37.09
N LEU A 425 31.21 17.67 37.44
CA LEU A 425 29.81 18.06 37.23
C LEU A 425 29.43 17.96 35.75
N LEU A 426 30.22 18.56 34.86
CA LEU A 426 29.93 18.53 33.43
C LEU A 426 29.82 17.11 32.88
N ARG A 427 30.66 16.18 33.34
CA ARG A 427 30.56 14.75 32.95
C ARG A 427 29.25 14.10 33.37
N VAL A 428 28.72 14.41 34.57
CA VAL A 428 27.42 13.89 35.03
C VAL A 428 26.28 14.56 34.26
N VAL A 429 26.36 15.89 34.07
CA VAL A 429 25.39 16.68 33.31
C VAL A 429 25.27 16.18 31.87
N ASP A 430 26.39 15.92 31.20
CA ASP A 430 26.39 15.42 29.82
C ASP A 430 25.76 14.01 29.73
N LEU A 431 26.04 13.12 30.69
CA LEU A 431 25.36 11.81 30.75
C LEU A 431 23.85 11.94 30.96
N CYS A 432 23.40 12.89 31.80
CA CYS A 432 21.98 13.17 31.99
C CYS A 432 21.33 13.75 30.72
N ARG A 433 22.00 14.68 30.03
CA ARG A 433 21.52 15.30 28.77
C ARG A 433 21.41 14.30 27.63
N GLU A 434 22.36 13.38 27.54
CA GLU A 434 22.32 12.26 26.60
C GLU A 434 21.24 11.23 26.94
N GLY A 435 20.56 11.38 28.09
CA GLY A 435 19.54 10.46 28.57
C GLY A 435 20.12 9.07 28.83
N ALA A 436 21.31 9.00 29.41
CA ALA A 436 21.99 7.74 29.68
C ALA A 436 21.32 6.95 30.81
N PHE A 437 20.74 7.63 31.79
CA PHE A 437 20.07 6.99 32.93
C PHE A 437 18.61 6.63 32.59
N THR A 438 18.13 5.50 33.10
CA THR A 438 16.71 5.17 33.08
C THR A 438 15.94 6.19 33.92
N GLU A 439 14.77 6.61 33.44
CA GLU A 439 13.93 7.56 34.19
C GLU A 439 13.49 6.95 35.53
N GLY A 440 13.15 7.80 36.50
CA GLY A 440 12.89 7.39 37.88
C GLY A 440 14.17 7.39 38.71
N GLU A 441 14.36 6.33 39.51
CA GLU A 441 15.37 6.30 40.58
C GLU A 441 16.80 6.54 40.08
N ASN A 442 17.22 5.91 38.98
CA ASN A 442 18.60 6.03 38.48
C ASN A 442 18.91 7.45 37.97
N ALA A 443 17.98 8.07 37.23
CA ALA A 443 18.12 9.46 36.81
C ALA A 443 18.10 10.43 38.02
N GLU A 444 17.26 10.18 39.02
CA GLU A 444 17.23 10.97 40.25
C GLU A 444 18.54 10.86 41.05
N ARG A 445 19.10 9.65 41.18
CA ARG A 445 20.43 9.42 41.79
C ARG A 445 21.53 10.21 41.08
N ALA A 446 21.51 10.22 39.74
CA ALA A 446 22.47 10.99 38.95
C ALA A 446 22.30 12.52 39.13
N ARG A 447 21.05 13.01 39.12
CA ARG A 447 20.73 14.43 39.38
C ARG A 447 21.15 14.84 40.79
N ALA A 448 20.93 14.01 41.79
CA ALA A 448 21.36 14.25 43.18
C ALA A 448 22.89 14.31 43.29
N ALA A 449 23.62 13.42 42.61
CA ALA A 449 25.09 13.47 42.55
C ALA A 449 25.60 14.78 41.91
N ALA A 450 24.95 15.24 40.83
CA ALA A 450 25.27 16.54 40.23
C ALA A 450 25.00 17.71 41.20
N GLN A 451 23.88 17.69 41.92
CA GLN A 451 23.56 18.71 42.92
C GLN A 451 24.57 18.73 44.09
N GLN A 452 25.11 17.58 44.50
CA GLN A 452 26.16 17.52 45.51
C GLN A 452 27.46 18.16 45.02
N LEU A 453 27.86 17.90 43.78
CA LEU A 453 29.05 18.54 43.16
C LEU A 453 28.91 20.06 43.06
N MET A 454 27.70 20.56 42.75
CA MET A 454 27.42 22.00 42.71
C MET A 454 27.52 22.70 44.08
N LYS A 455 27.30 21.97 45.18
CA LYS A 455 27.38 22.51 46.55
C LYS A 455 28.82 22.59 47.07
N ARG A 456 29.81 22.03 46.35
CA ARG A 456 31.21 22.08 46.80
C ARG A 456 31.78 23.51 46.66
N PRO A 457 32.55 23.98 47.65
CA PRO A 457 33.04 25.37 47.68
C PRO A 457 34.00 25.70 46.52
N ASP A 458 34.70 24.70 45.98
CA ASP A 458 35.66 24.83 44.86
C ASP A 458 34.97 24.84 43.48
N PHE A 459 33.65 24.65 43.41
CA PHE A 459 32.94 24.52 42.14
C PHE A 459 32.95 25.79 41.29
N LEU A 460 32.52 26.93 41.86
CA LEU A 460 32.43 28.18 41.12
C LEU A 460 33.81 28.69 40.68
N ASP A 461 34.79 28.57 41.56
CA ASP A 461 36.17 28.99 41.28
C ASP A 461 36.80 28.13 40.19
N SER A 462 36.59 26.81 40.22
CA SER A 462 37.09 25.91 39.16
C SER A 462 36.35 26.00 37.83
N TYR A 463 35.05 26.34 37.83
CA TYR A 463 34.27 26.50 36.59
C TYR A 463 34.60 27.80 35.85
N LEU A 464 34.91 28.86 36.62
CA LEU A 464 35.25 30.18 36.10
C LEU A 464 36.76 30.36 35.86
N ASP A 465 37.55 29.32 36.10
CA ASP A 465 38.99 29.33 35.87
C ASP A 465 39.29 29.59 34.38
N GLY A 466 40.27 30.47 34.13
CA GLY A 466 40.61 30.96 32.79
C GLY A 466 39.59 31.92 32.12
N ALA A 467 38.58 32.43 32.83
CA ALA A 467 37.70 33.51 32.33
C ALA A 467 38.09 34.87 32.95
N GLU A 468 38.96 35.62 32.25
CA GLU A 468 39.52 36.89 32.73
C GLU A 468 38.57 38.09 32.53
N GLN A 469 37.67 38.03 31.56
CA GLN A 469 36.72 39.12 31.26
C GLN A 469 35.34 38.92 31.88
N LYS A 470 34.74 39.98 32.45
CA LYS A 470 33.38 39.96 33.05
C LYS A 470 32.30 39.44 32.08
N GLY A 471 32.40 39.76 30.79
CA GLY A 471 31.47 39.29 29.76
C GLY A 471 31.56 37.79 29.49
N GLU A 472 32.76 37.22 29.58
CA GLU A 472 33.01 35.79 29.38
C GLU A 472 32.47 34.96 30.55
N ARG A 473 32.65 35.44 31.80
CA ARG A 473 32.06 34.81 33.00
C ARG A 473 30.54 34.74 32.93
N ALA A 474 29.89 35.83 32.53
CA ALA A 474 28.43 35.87 32.36
C ALA A 474 27.94 34.95 31.22
N SER A 475 28.74 34.77 30.17
CA SER A 475 28.44 33.82 29.09
C SER A 475 28.53 32.37 29.57
N ARG A 476 29.62 31.99 30.25
CA ARG A 476 29.82 30.63 30.79
C ARG A 476 28.73 30.24 31.80
N LEU A 477 28.33 31.16 32.68
CA LEU A 477 27.23 30.90 33.64
C LEU A 477 25.87 30.68 32.94
N ARG A 478 25.57 31.41 31.86
CA ARG A 478 24.36 31.19 31.06
C ARG A 478 24.39 29.84 30.34
N ASP A 479 25.54 29.44 29.80
CA ASP A 479 25.70 28.11 29.19
C ASP A 479 25.53 26.98 30.21
N LEU A 480 26.09 27.14 31.41
CA LEU A 480 25.89 26.21 32.52
C LEU A 480 24.41 26.08 32.91
N GLN A 481 23.71 27.21 33.09
CA GLN A 481 22.27 27.21 33.40
C GLN A 481 21.46 26.49 32.33
N ARG A 482 21.76 26.72 31.05
CA ARG A 482 21.13 26.00 29.94
C ARG A 482 21.38 24.49 30.03
N LYS A 483 22.63 24.07 30.24
CA LYS A 483 22.99 22.64 30.35
C LYS A 483 22.31 21.96 31.54
N LEU A 484 22.21 22.65 32.68
CA LEU A 484 21.54 22.14 33.88
C LEU A 484 20.02 22.01 33.68
N ALA A 485 19.40 22.97 33.01
CA ALA A 485 17.98 22.92 32.65
C ALA A 485 17.68 21.77 31.67
N GLU A 486 18.50 21.60 30.63
CA GLU A 486 18.37 20.48 29.69
C GLU A 486 18.54 19.11 30.38
N ALA A 487 19.39 19.02 31.39
CA ALA A 487 19.59 17.81 32.20
C ALA A 487 18.50 17.58 33.27
N ARG A 488 17.56 18.53 33.44
CA ARG A 488 16.54 18.55 34.52
C ARG A 488 17.13 18.46 35.93
N ILE A 489 18.26 19.15 36.15
CA ILE A 489 18.92 19.19 37.46
C ILE A 489 18.41 20.38 38.31
N VAL A 490 17.99 21.46 37.63
CA VAL A 490 17.48 22.71 38.20
C VAL A 490 16.17 23.08 37.52
#